data_AF-A0A6V7JX41-F1
#
_entry.id   AF-A0A6V7JX41-F1
#
_cell.length_a   1.000
_cell.length_b   1.000
_cell.length_c   1.000
_cell.angle_alpha   90.00
_cell.angle_beta   90.00
_cell.angle_gamma   90.00
#
_symmetry.space_group_name_H-M   'P 1'
#
loop_
_entity.id
_entity.type
_entity.pdbx_description
1 polymer ?
#
loop_
_entity_poly.entity_id
_entity_poly.type
_entity_poly.pdbx_seq_one_letter_code
_entity_poly.pdbx_strand_id
1 'polypeptide(L)' 'PPNIIDSLSTDSTVAIKEHQNITLTCKAEGYPAPTLSWRREDGQSIPLDRRSK' A
#
# COMPACT_ATOMS: atom_id res chain seq x y z
N PRO A 1 1.99 -16.74 -10.65
CA PRO A 1 2.70 -15.59 -10.03
C PRO A 1 1.67 -14.49 -9.74
N PRO A 2 1.82 -13.67 -8.69
CA PRO A 2 0.93 -12.54 -8.45
C PRO A 2 1.11 -11.46 -9.54
N ASN A 3 0.00 -10.82 -9.93
CA ASN A 3 -0.04 -9.70 -10.85
C ASN A 3 -0.64 -8.48 -10.15
N ILE A 4 0.06 -7.34 -10.15
CA ILE A 4 -0.44 -6.08 -9.58
C ILE A 4 -1.29 -5.39 -10.65
N ILE A 5 -2.47 -4.93 -10.27
CA ILE A 5 -3.42 -4.27 -11.17
C ILE A 5 -3.31 -2.77 -10.94
N ASP A 6 -2.45 -2.14 -11.73
CA ASP A 6 -2.15 -0.71 -11.61
C ASP A 6 -3.40 0.17 -11.82
N SER A 7 -4.31 -0.23 -12.72
CA SER A 7 -5.56 0.50 -13.00
C SER A 7 -6.55 0.54 -11.84
N LEU A 8 -6.38 -0.34 -10.85
CA LEU A 8 -7.20 -0.41 -9.63
C LEU A 8 -6.39 -0.05 -8.37
N SER A 9 -5.14 0.35 -8.54
CA SER A 9 -4.23 0.73 -7.48
C SER A 9 -4.01 2.24 -7.51
N THR A 10 -3.44 2.79 -6.44
CA THR A 10 -2.98 4.17 -6.42
C THR A 10 -1.75 4.33 -7.33
N ASP A 11 -1.63 5.48 -7.99
CA ASP A 11 -0.46 5.82 -8.81
C ASP A 11 0.85 5.68 -8.04
N SER A 12 1.95 5.44 -8.77
CA SER A 12 3.29 5.29 -8.17
C SER A 12 3.77 6.54 -7.45
N THR A 13 3.24 7.72 -7.79
CA THR A 13 3.57 9.00 -7.16
C THR A 13 2.31 9.77 -6.86
N VAL A 14 2.13 10.17 -5.60
CA VAL A 14 1.00 11.00 -5.17
C VAL A 14 1.53 12.20 -4.38
N ALA A 15 1.01 13.38 -4.68
CA ALA A 15 1.29 14.60 -3.93
C ALA A 15 0.05 14.99 -3.11
N ILE A 16 0.24 15.17 -1.80
CA ILE A 16 -0.80 15.67 -0.89
C ILE A 16 -0.29 16.89 -0.14
N LYS A 17 -1.23 17.73 0.31
CA LYS A 17 -0.89 18.87 1.17
C LYS A 17 -0.56 18.39 2.58
N GLU A 18 0.31 19.12 3.25
CA GLU A 18 0.61 18.88 4.67
C GLU A 18 -0.69 18.89 5.50
N HIS A 19 -0.70 18.08 6.56
CA HIS A 19 -1.85 17.87 7.44
C HIS A 19 -3.09 17.23 6.77
N GLN A 20 -2.95 16.70 5.56
CA GLN A 20 -3.99 15.88 4.94
C GLN A 20 -3.69 14.39 5.06
N ASN A 21 -4.77 13.62 5.13
CA ASN A 21 -4.70 12.17 5.15
C ASN A 21 -4.77 11.61 3.73
N ILE A 22 -4.06 10.52 3.49
CA ILE A 22 -4.10 9.77 2.25
C ILE A 22 -4.34 8.29 2.54
N THR A 23 -5.06 7.64 1.64
CA THR A 23 -5.22 6.19 1.60
C THR A 23 -4.55 5.67 0.33
N LEU A 24 -3.55 4.79 0.48
CA LEU A 24 -2.91 4.10 -0.64
C LEU A 24 -3.62 2.77 -0.86
N THR A 25 -4.03 2.51 -2.10
CA THR A 25 -4.73 1.29 -2.51
C THR A 25 -3.80 0.45 -3.38
N CYS A 26 -3.76 -0.86 -3.12
CA CYS A 26 -3.04 -1.82 -3.96
C CYS A 26 -3.95 -3.02 -4.22
N LYS A 27 -4.12 -3.38 -5.49
CA LYS A 27 -4.89 -4.54 -5.93
C LYS A 27 -3.94 -5.50 -6.64
N ALA A 28 -3.97 -6.77 -6.24
CA ALA A 28 -3.27 -7.84 -6.94
C ALA A 28 -4.19 -9.05 -7.14
N GLU A 29 -3.93 -9.78 -8.21
CA GLU A 29 -4.61 -11.03 -8.57
C GLU A 29 -3.58 -12.14 -8.79
N GLY A 30 -4.02 -13.38 -8.61
CA GLY A 30 -3.16 -14.56 -8.75
C GLY A 30 -3.87 -15.79 -8.22
N TYR A 31 -3.37 -16.96 -8.62
CA TYR A 31 -3.83 -18.24 -8.09
C TYR A 31 -2.63 -19.05 -7.55
N PRO A 32 -2.63 -19.45 -6.26
CA PRO A 32 -3.60 -19.06 -5.22
C PRO A 32 -3.61 -17.55 -4.95
N ALA A 33 -4.66 -17.06 -4.29
CA ALA A 33 -4.85 -15.64 -4.01
C ALA A 33 -3.63 -15.04 -3.29
N PRO A 34 -3.09 -13.90 -3.74
CA PRO A 34 -1.89 -13.34 -3.16
C PRO A 34 -2.13 -12.67 -1.81
N THR A 35 -1.11 -12.65 -0.96
CA THR A 35 -1.09 -11.87 0.27
C THR A 35 -0.48 -10.49 -0.01
N LEU A 36 -1.17 -9.42 0.39
CA LEU A 36 -0.70 -8.05 0.25
C LEU A 36 -0.05 -7.57 1.54
N SER A 37 1.11 -6.92 1.42
CA SER A 37 1.79 -6.26 2.55
C SER A 37 2.41 -4.96 2.08
N TRP A 38 2.37 -3.96 2.94
CA TRP A 38 2.99 -2.67 2.68
C TRP A 38 4.37 -2.60 3.33
N ARG A 39 5.33 -2.02 2.62
CA ARG A 39 6.69 -1.78 3.11
C ARG A 39 7.17 -0.41 2.66
N ARG A 40 8.10 0.17 3.41
CA ARG A 40 8.84 1.36 2.94
C ARG A 40 9.84 0.97 1.86
N GLU A 41 10.20 1.92 1.01
CA GLU A 41 11.19 1.72 -0.06
C GLU A 41 12.57 1.33 0.49
N ASP A 42 12.92 1.85 1.66
CA ASP A 42 14.15 1.51 2.41
C ASP A 42 14.12 0.12 3.07
N GLY A 43 13.05 -0.65 2.87
CA GLY A 43 12.87 -1.98 3.45
C GLY A 43 12.46 -1.99 4.92
N GLN A 44 12.33 -0.82 5.56
CA GLN A 44 11.85 -0.74 6.94
C GLN A 44 10.34 -1.01 7.04
N SER A 45 9.92 -1.51 8.19
CA SER A 45 8.50 -1.68 8.50
C SER A 45 7.79 -0.34 8.59
N ILE A 46 6.54 -0.29 8.12
CA ILE A 46 5.70 0.89 8.30
C ILE A 46 5.27 0.94 9.78
N PRO A 47 5.54 2.04 10.50
CA PRO A 47 5.04 2.20 11.86
C PRO A 47 3.52 2.28 11.80
N LEU A 48 2.87 1.17 12.12
CA LEU A 48 1.43 1.17 12.37
C LEU A 48 1.27 1.88 13.71
N ASP A 49 0.63 3.06 13.73
CA ASP A 49 0.19 3.69 14.98
C ASP A 49 -0.87 2.78 15.59
N ARG A 50 -0.42 1.71 16.24
CA ARG A 50 -1.22 0.86 17.11
C ARG A 50 -1.43 1.70 18.34
N ARG A 51 -2.36 2.64 18.26
CA ARG A 51 -2.99 3.25 19.42
C ARG A 51 -3.76 2.13 20.13
N SER A 52 -3.01 1.26 20.81
CA SER A 52 -3.54 0.33 21.79
C SER A 52 -4.17 1.22 22.85
N LYS A 53 -5.48 1.06 22.98
CA LYS A 53 -6.26 1.62 24.06
C LYS A 53 -5.68 1.24 25.42
#